data_AF-C8W9W4-F1
#
_entry.id   AF-C8W9W4-F1
#
_cell.length_a   1.000
_cell.length_b   1.000
_cell.length_c   1.000
_cell.angle_alpha   90.00
_cell.angle_beta   90.00
_cell.angle_gamma   90.00
#
_symmetry.space_group_name_H-M   'P 1'
#
loop_
_entity.id
_entity.type
_entity.pdbx_description
1 polymer ?
#
loop_
_entity_poly.entity_id
_entity_poly.type
_entity_poly.pdbx_seq_one_letter_code
_entity_poly.pdbx_strand_id
1 'polypeptide(L)'
;MAKIDTSEYQSFDQITARLDSIVDQVRDKNVSLEHSLDLFDEAIALGSKAVNMVDTTEFTPEEEERLVQAQAAGDAPTSEPVVEEQASSEQVEASTLDKTSSDDSVSESDGH
;
A
#
# COMPACT_ATOMS: atom_id res chain seq x y z
N MET A 1 10.44 -15.07 -10.76
CA MET A 1 9.08 -14.56 -10.52
C MET A 1 8.22 -14.86 -11.73
N ALA A 2 7.19 -15.68 -11.56
CA ALA A 2 6.17 -15.84 -12.58
C ALA A 2 5.51 -14.49 -12.87
N LYS A 3 5.14 -14.24 -14.12
CA LYS A 3 4.32 -13.07 -14.46
C LYS A 3 2.90 -13.39 -14.00
N ILE A 4 2.43 -12.67 -12.99
CA ILE A 4 1.07 -12.81 -12.48
C ILE A 4 0.15 -12.02 -13.40
N ASP A 5 -0.73 -12.72 -14.11
CA ASP A 5 -1.76 -12.08 -14.93
C ASP A 5 -3.04 -11.91 -14.10
N THR A 6 -3.32 -10.68 -13.69
CA THR A 6 -4.56 -10.35 -12.97
C THR A 6 -5.64 -9.79 -13.90
N SER A 7 -5.40 -9.74 -15.22
CA SER A 7 -6.29 -9.08 -16.19
C SER A 7 -7.65 -9.76 -16.30
N GLU A 8 -7.72 -11.06 -16.01
CA GLU A 8 -8.94 -11.87 -16.10
C GLU A 8 -10.00 -11.51 -15.05
N TYR A 9 -9.61 -10.91 -13.93
CA TYR A 9 -10.52 -10.62 -12.81
C TYR A 9 -11.05 -9.18 -12.90
N GLN A 10 -12.20 -8.98 -13.54
CA GLN A 10 -12.73 -7.64 -13.84
C GLN A 10 -13.63 -7.06 -12.76
N SER A 11 -14.17 -7.88 -11.86
CA SER A 11 -15.02 -7.43 -10.77
C SER A 11 -14.46 -7.80 -9.40
N PHE A 12 -14.90 -7.08 -8.37
CA PHE A 12 -14.52 -7.35 -6.99
C PHE A 12 -14.90 -8.78 -6.56
N ASP A 13 -16.09 -9.27 -6.93
CA ASP A 13 -16.55 -10.63 -6.62
C ASP A 13 -15.67 -11.72 -7.26
N GLN A 14 -15.14 -11.47 -8.46
CA GLN A 14 -14.21 -12.41 -9.11
C GLN A 14 -12.88 -12.46 -8.38
N ILE A 15 -12.39 -11.30 -7.92
CA ILE A 15 -11.16 -11.20 -7.15
C ILE A 15 -11.32 -11.91 -5.80
N THR A 16 -12.42 -11.69 -5.07
CA THR A 16 -12.66 -12.35 -3.77
C THR A 16 -12.79 -13.86 -3.91
N ALA A 17 -13.55 -14.34 -4.90
CA ALA A 17 -13.65 -15.78 -5.17
C ALA A 17 -12.29 -16.42 -5.48
N ARG A 18 -11.40 -15.70 -6.19
CA ARG A 18 -10.04 -16.18 -6.44
C ARG A 18 -9.18 -16.19 -5.17
N LEU A 19 -9.26 -15.15 -4.34
CA LEU A 19 -8.55 -15.10 -3.07
C LEU A 19 -8.96 -16.25 -2.14
N ASP A 20 -10.25 -16.58 -2.08
CA ASP A 20 -10.75 -17.74 -1.32
C ASP A 20 -10.17 -19.06 -1.85
N SER A 21 -10.15 -19.23 -3.18
CA SER A 21 -9.54 -20.40 -3.83
C SER A 21 -8.03 -20.49 -3.54
N ILE A 22 -7.32 -19.37 -3.47
CA ILE A 22 -5.90 -19.33 -3.09
C ILE A 22 -5.74 -19.76 -1.62
N VAL A 23 -6.60 -19.31 -0.71
CA VAL A 23 -6.57 -19.72 0.71
C VAL A 23 -6.72 -21.23 0.84
N ASP A 24 -7.66 -21.84 0.10
CA ASP A 24 -7.85 -23.29 0.12
C ASP A 24 -6.61 -24.05 -0.39
N GLN A 25 -5.98 -23.56 -1.45
CA GLN A 25 -4.76 -24.16 -2.01
C GLN A 25 -3.56 -24.04 -1.05
N VAL A 26 -3.33 -22.87 -0.45
CA VAL A 26 -2.21 -22.65 0.49
C VAL A 26 -2.37 -23.50 1.75
N ARG A 27 -3.62 -23.82 2.14
CA ARG A 27 -3.91 -24.70 3.28
C ARG A 27 -3.72 -26.18 2.97
N ASP A 28 -3.69 -26.55 1.69
CA ASP A 28 -3.46 -27.92 1.27
C ASP A 28 -1.99 -28.33 1.51
N LYS A 29 -1.79 -29.40 2.26
CA LYS A 29 -0.47 -29.95 2.59
C LYS A 29 0.22 -30.61 1.40
N ASN A 30 -0.52 -30.83 0.31
CA ASN A 30 0.02 -31.37 -0.94
C ASN A 30 0.62 -30.28 -1.83
N VAL A 31 0.42 -29.00 -1.50
CA VAL A 31 1.02 -27.88 -2.21
C VAL A 31 2.43 -27.63 -1.65
N SER A 32 3.41 -27.50 -2.54
CA SER A 32 4.80 -27.23 -2.15
C SER A 32 4.94 -25.79 -1.65
N LEU A 33 5.96 -25.54 -0.81
CA LEU A 33 6.23 -24.19 -0.31
C LEU A 33 6.46 -23.19 -1.45
N GLU A 34 7.21 -23.57 -2.49
CA GLU A 34 7.45 -22.72 -3.65
C GLU A 34 6.14 -22.31 -4.33
N HIS A 35 5.22 -23.26 -4.50
CA HIS A 35 3.93 -22.98 -5.11
C HIS A 35 3.03 -22.12 -4.20
N SER A 36 3.10 -22.31 -2.89
CA SER A 36 2.42 -21.44 -1.92
C SER A 36 2.97 -20.00 -1.96
N LEU A 37 4.26 -19.81 -2.24
CA LEU A 37 4.84 -18.47 -2.41
C LEU A 37 4.38 -17.81 -3.72
N ASP A 38 4.30 -18.57 -4.81
CA ASP A 38 3.74 -18.05 -6.07
C ASP A 38 2.26 -17.63 -5.90
N LEU A 39 1.46 -18.43 -5.19
CA LEU A 39 0.07 -18.11 -4.85
C LEU A 39 -0.05 -16.88 -3.94
N PHE A 40 0.92 -16.66 -3.06
CA PHE A 40 0.96 -15.48 -2.20
C PHE A 40 1.25 -14.21 -3.01
N ASP A 41 2.22 -14.26 -3.92
CA ASP A 41 2.48 -13.13 -4.82
C ASP A 41 1.25 -12.83 -5.70
N GLU A 42 0.54 -13.87 -6.17
CA GLU A 42 -0.74 -13.71 -6.89
C GLU A 42 -1.79 -12.97 -6.02
N ALA A 43 -1.92 -13.35 -4.76
CA ALA A 43 -2.84 -12.70 -3.83
C ALA A 43 -2.49 -11.22 -3.59
N ILE A 44 -1.20 -10.87 -3.52
CA ILE A 44 -0.75 -9.46 -3.39
C ILE A 44 -1.19 -8.65 -4.62
N ALA A 45 -1.00 -9.20 -5.82
CA ALA A 45 -1.38 -8.52 -7.05
C ALA A 45 -2.91 -8.32 -7.14
N LEU A 46 -3.67 -9.35 -6.77
CA LEU A 46 -5.14 -9.30 -6.71
C LEU A 46 -5.65 -8.30 -5.66
N GLY A 47 -5.06 -8.29 -4.47
CA GLY A 47 -5.39 -7.33 -3.41
C GLY A 47 -5.11 -5.89 -3.85
N SER A 48 -3.97 -5.65 -4.49
CA SER A 48 -3.62 -4.33 -5.04
C SER A 48 -4.63 -3.87 -6.10
N LYS A 49 -5.09 -4.79 -6.96
CA LYS A 49 -6.13 -4.51 -7.95
C LYS A 49 -7.47 -4.19 -7.32
N ALA A 50 -7.87 -4.96 -6.30
CA ALA A 50 -9.13 -4.73 -5.58
C ALA A 50 -9.15 -3.36 -4.88
N VAL A 51 -8.04 -2.97 -4.24
CA VAL A 51 -7.90 -1.64 -3.62
C VAL A 51 -8.08 -0.54 -4.67
N ASN A 52 -7.39 -0.66 -5.83
CA ASN A 52 -7.53 0.31 -6.91
C ASN A 52 -8.97 0.39 -7.45
N MET A 53 -9.70 -0.74 -7.50
CA MET A 53 -11.09 -0.79 -7.97
C MET A 53 -12.07 -0.12 -6.99
N VAL A 54 -11.81 -0.21 -5.69
CA VAL A 54 -12.59 0.51 -4.67
C VAL A 54 -12.29 2.02 -4.68
N ASP A 55 -11.06 2.39 -5.03
CA ASP A 55 -10.64 3.79 -5.14
C ASP A 55 -11.18 4.47 -6.42
N THR A 56 -11.44 3.70 -7.47
CA THR A 56 -12.17 4.21 -8.65
C THR A 56 -13.66 4.32 -8.34
N THR A 57 -14.14 5.54 -8.17
CA THR A 57 -15.56 5.85 -7.98
C THR A 57 -16.38 5.37 -9.18
N GLU A 58 -17.14 4.28 -9.03
CA GLU A 58 -18.14 3.87 -10.01
C GLU A 58 -19.43 4.69 -9.78
N PHE A 59 -19.54 5.83 -10.47
CA PHE A 59 -20.78 6.60 -10.50
C PHE A 59 -21.81 5.88 -11.37
N THR A 60 -23.07 5.87 -10.92
CA THR A 60 -24.16 5.57 -11.83
C THR A 60 -24.21 6.60 -12.96
N PRO A 61 -24.75 6.27 -14.15
CA PRO A 61 -24.83 7.23 -15.26
C PRO A 61 -25.51 8.55 -14.86
N GLU A 62 -26.52 8.47 -13.99
CA GLU A 62 -27.22 9.65 -13.45
C GLU A 62 -26.36 10.48 -12.47
N GLU A 63 -25.45 9.85 -11.73
CA GLU A 63 -24.48 10.54 -10.87
C GLU A 63 -23.36 11.19 -11.67
N GLU A 64 -22.89 10.52 -12.72
CA GLU A 64 -21.91 11.07 -13.66
C GLU A 64 -22.47 12.30 -14.37
N GLU A 65 -23.72 12.24 -14.85
CA GLU A 65 -24.41 13.39 -15.43
C GLU A 65 -24.55 14.55 -14.43
N ARG A 66 -24.90 14.28 -13.17
CA ARG A 66 -24.97 15.31 -12.13
C ARG A 66 -23.61 15.93 -11.82
N LEU A 67 -22.53 15.14 -11.81
CA LEU A 67 -21.16 15.62 -11.62
C LEU A 67 -20.70 16.50 -12.78
N VAL A 68 -20.93 16.08 -14.02
CA VAL A 68 -20.64 16.88 -15.22
C VAL A 68 -21.42 18.19 -15.18
N GLN A 69 -22.69 18.14 -14.76
CA GLN A 69 -23.54 19.33 -14.63
C GLN A 69 -23.08 20.25 -13.49
N ALA A 70 -22.65 19.71 -12.34
CA ALA A 70 -22.07 20.48 -11.23
C ALA A 70 -20.72 21.12 -11.59
N GLN A 71 -19.84 20.40 -12.30
CA GLN A 71 -18.59 20.95 -12.82
C GLN A 71 -18.82 22.04 -13.87
N ALA A 72 -19.78 21.86 -14.77
CA ALA A 72 -20.15 22.86 -15.78
C ALA A 72 -20.80 24.10 -15.15
N ALA A 73 -21.50 23.94 -14.03
CA ALA A 73 -22.10 25.03 -13.26
C ALA A 73 -21.07 25.80 -12.39
N GLY A 74 -19.81 25.38 -12.34
CA GLY A 74 -18.75 26.05 -11.60
C GLY A 74 -18.83 25.87 -10.08
N ASP A 75 -19.60 24.90 -9.60
CA ASP A 75 -19.67 24.53 -8.18
C ASP A 75 -18.51 23.60 -7.85
N ALA A 76 -17.31 24.17 -7.71
CA ALA A 76 -16.15 23.43 -7.26
C ALA A 76 -16.33 23.11 -5.77
N PRO A 77 -16.27 21.83 -5.33
CA PRO A 77 -16.06 21.56 -3.93
C PRO A 77 -14.67 22.09 -3.60
N THR A 78 -14.61 23.18 -2.83
CA THR A 78 -13.40 23.63 -2.16
C THR A 78 -12.98 22.54 -1.17
N SER A 79 -12.27 21.53 -1.68
CA SER A 79 -11.37 20.72 -0.87
C SER A 79 -10.17 21.61 -0.52
N GLU A 80 -10.38 22.54 0.41
CA GLU A 80 -9.29 23.24 1.06
C GLU A 80 -8.51 22.21 1.88
N PRO A 81 -7.19 22.06 1.68
CA PRO A 81 -6.39 21.33 2.65
C PRO A 81 -6.47 22.13 3.96
N VAL A 82 -7.09 21.57 4.99
CA VAL A 82 -6.87 22.01 6.37
C VAL A 82 -5.39 21.76 6.66
N VAL A 83 -4.58 22.78 6.38
CA VAL A 83 -3.28 22.97 7.01
C VAL A 83 -3.59 23.38 8.44
N GLU A 84 -3.61 22.40 9.34
CA GLU A 84 -3.61 22.63 10.78
C GLU A 84 -2.34 23.41 11.15
N GLU A 85 -2.52 24.71 11.27
CA GLU A 85 -1.65 25.63 11.99
C GLU A 85 -1.57 25.18 13.45
N GLN A 86 -0.56 24.36 13.78
CA GLN A 86 -0.06 24.28 15.14
C GLN A 86 1.11 25.24 15.30
N ALA A 87 0.78 26.38 15.91
CA ALA A 87 1.69 27.35 16.48
C ALA A 87 2.72 26.69 17.43
N SER A 88 3.95 27.20 17.43
CA SER A 88 4.49 27.96 18.57
C SER A 88 5.99 28.17 18.43
N SER A 89 6.39 29.39 18.74
CA SER A 89 7.70 30.01 18.61
C SER A 89 8.83 29.40 19.45
N GLU A 90 10.04 29.76 19.00
CA GLU A 90 11.20 30.25 19.76
C GLU A 90 12.40 29.31 20.01
N GLN A 91 13.50 29.69 19.32
CA GLN A 91 14.93 29.52 19.56
C GLN A 91 15.41 28.65 20.73
N VAL A 92 16.44 27.81 20.49
CA VAL A 92 17.81 28.05 21.02
C VAL A 92 18.85 27.39 20.10
N GLU A 93 19.84 28.16 19.63
CA GLU A 93 21.11 27.66 19.09
C GLU A 93 21.98 27.09 20.22
N ALA A 94 22.60 25.92 20.02
CA ALA A 94 23.91 25.61 20.60
C ALA A 94 24.54 24.40 19.90
N SER A 95 25.42 24.71 18.94
CA SER A 95 26.78 24.18 18.78
C SER A 95 27.12 22.88 19.55
N THR A 96 27.49 21.83 18.83
CA THR A 96 28.84 21.22 18.81
C THR A 96 28.76 19.79 18.28
N LEU A 97 29.31 19.52 17.09
CA LEU A 97 29.90 18.20 16.84
C LEU A 97 31.16 18.39 15.99
N ASP A 98 32.26 18.58 16.73
CA ASP A 98 33.63 18.54 16.27
C ASP A 98 34.05 17.09 16.00
N LYS A 99 34.49 16.87 14.77
CA LYS A 99 35.59 16.02 14.30
C LYS A 99 36.14 14.87 15.18
N THR A 100 36.28 13.74 14.47
CA THR A 100 37.48 12.88 14.36
C THR A 100 37.87 11.94 15.51
N SER A 101 38.43 10.78 15.08
CA SER A 101 39.25 9.84 15.86
C SER A 101 38.46 9.00 16.87
N SER A 102 38.71 7.72 17.11
CA SER A 102 39.77 6.79 16.70
C SER A 102 39.28 5.37 17.02
N ASP A 103 39.82 4.41 16.26
CA ASP A 103 40.22 3.05 16.63
C ASP A 103 39.96 2.58 18.08
N ASP A 104 39.33 1.42 18.25
CA ASP A 104 39.79 0.42 19.23
C ASP A 104 39.37 -1.00 18.81
N SER A 105 40.39 -1.84 18.60
CA SER A 105 40.33 -3.27 18.34
C SER A 105 40.30 -4.07 19.66
N VAL A 106 40.01 -5.38 19.56
CA VAL A 106 40.17 -6.48 20.57
C VAL A 106 39.05 -6.58 21.62
N SER A 107 38.51 -7.76 21.99
CA SER A 107 39.19 -9.02 22.29
C SER A 107 38.19 -10.20 22.31
N GLU A 108 38.57 -11.34 21.70
CA GLU A 108 38.00 -12.65 22.00
C GLU A 108 38.43 -13.06 23.42
N SER A 109 37.52 -13.55 24.26
CA SER A 109 37.91 -14.30 25.45
C SER A 109 36.88 -15.37 25.82
N ASP A 110 37.41 -16.59 25.77
CA ASP A 110 36.85 -17.91 26.06
C ASP A 110 36.25 -18.01 27.47
N GLY A 111 35.05 -18.58 27.59
CA GLY A 111 34.35 -18.82 28.84
C GLY A 111 34.38 -20.31 29.21
N HIS A 112 35.06 -20.59 30.31
CA HIS A 112 35.42 -21.90 30.85
C HIS A 112 34.26 -22.68 31.50
#